data_AF-A0A1S9RMZ3-F1
#
_entry.id   AF-A0A1S9RMZ3-F1
#
_cell.length_a   1.000
_cell.length_b   1.000
_cell.length_c   1.000
_cell.angle_alpha   90.00
_cell.angle_beta   90.00
_cell.angle_gamma   90.00
#
_symmetry.space_group_name_H-M   'P 1'
#
loop_
_entity.id
_entity.type
_entity.pdbx_description
1 polymer ?
#
loop_
_entity_poly.entity_id
_entity_poly.type
_entity_poly.pdbx_seq_one_letter_code
_entity_poly.pdbx_strand_id
1 'polypeptide(L)'
;MASVGTPDVQDDVDLMMLDQLACVAIDKIIATANTPFPSSELQDEVNWTITPVKSLKAVIATHQPDSPLPLDFAIKLRIFDLVCLLWNYPHPDTTRRAQGDKTPYLKDIGDQFLGLGSLAVSKVSETRWFDLGARFMIQAALEEHFLEITPRGALRTFYSWHPNGDQRISRWSDVREHYAADIPDSPDDEAGWESLYHGYSWAPFKATVIDFLFELMTTLDPPILVQLERGKLGSLTPAETQQLKQRIGWR
;
A
#
# COMPACT_ATOMS: atom_id res chain seq x y z
N MET A 1 -9.11 1.63 42.07
CA MET A 1 -8.03 2.51 41.58
C MET A 1 -7.56 1.91 40.28
N ALA A 2 -7.84 2.56 39.15
CA ALA A 2 -7.40 2.10 37.84
C ALA A 2 -5.87 2.15 37.80
N SER A 3 -5.24 0.99 37.65
CA SER A 3 -3.82 0.89 37.31
C SER A 3 -3.68 1.43 35.90
N VAL A 4 -3.38 2.72 35.77
CA VAL A 4 -2.85 3.29 34.54
C VAL A 4 -1.58 2.50 34.24
N GLY A 5 -1.58 1.70 33.17
CA GLY A 5 -0.40 0.99 32.73
C GLY A 5 0.76 1.98 32.61
N THR A 6 1.98 1.55 32.92
CA THR A 6 3.15 2.37 32.63
C THR A 6 3.10 2.75 31.14
N PRO A 7 3.41 4.00 30.75
CA PRO A 7 3.23 4.51 29.38
C PRO A 7 3.74 3.54 28.29
N ASP A 8 4.90 2.94 28.58
CA ASP A 8 5.58 1.89 27.79
C ASP A 8 4.69 0.66 27.45
N VAL A 9 3.87 0.21 28.40
CA VAL A 9 2.97 -0.95 28.20
C VAL A 9 1.75 -0.57 27.37
N GLN A 10 1.26 0.65 27.49
CA GLN A 10 0.10 1.11 26.71
C GLN A 10 0.49 1.26 25.23
N ASP A 11 1.67 1.81 24.95
CA ASP A 11 2.18 1.96 23.60
C ASP A 11 2.36 0.59 22.91
N ASP A 12 2.93 -0.39 23.62
CA ASP A 12 3.06 -1.77 23.12
C ASP A 12 1.70 -2.38 22.77
N VAL A 13 0.71 -2.23 23.65
CA VAL A 13 -0.66 -2.74 23.42
C VAL A 13 -1.30 -2.06 22.22
N ASP A 14 -1.16 -0.74 22.09
CA ASP A 14 -1.73 0.02 20.98
C ASP A 14 -1.10 -0.37 19.64
N LEU A 15 0.22 -0.60 19.59
CA LEU A 15 0.91 -1.10 18.41
C LEU A 15 0.46 -2.52 18.03
N MET A 16 0.31 -3.40 19.03
CA MET A 16 -0.18 -4.76 18.82
C MET A 16 -1.62 -4.80 18.29
N MET A 17 -2.48 -3.95 18.84
CA MET A 17 -3.85 -3.77 18.37
C MET A 17 -3.87 -3.20 16.94
N LEU A 18 -3.03 -2.20 16.66
CA LEU A 18 -2.95 -1.60 15.33
C LEU A 18 -2.49 -2.63 14.28
N ASP A 19 -1.49 -3.44 14.57
CA ASP A 19 -1.02 -4.51 13.67
C ASP A 19 -2.13 -5.52 13.35
N GLN A 20 -2.88 -5.95 14.38
CA GLN A 20 -4.00 -6.86 14.20
C GLN A 20 -5.14 -6.23 13.36
N LEU A 21 -5.55 -5.01 13.69
CA LEU A 21 -6.62 -4.32 12.97
C LEU A 21 -6.23 -4.05 11.52
N ALA A 22 -4.97 -3.67 11.27
CA ALA A 22 -4.47 -3.46 9.93
C ALA A 22 -4.54 -4.74 9.09
N CYS A 23 -4.11 -5.89 9.64
CA CYS A 23 -4.19 -7.16 8.93
C CYS A 23 -5.64 -7.54 8.57
N VAL A 24 -6.57 -7.42 9.54
CA VAL A 24 -8.00 -7.70 9.29
C VAL A 24 -8.58 -6.79 8.21
N ALA A 25 -8.25 -5.50 8.23
CA ALA A 25 -8.73 -4.55 7.23
C ALA A 25 -8.13 -4.83 5.84
N ILE A 26 -6.83 -5.12 5.75
CA ILE A 26 -6.17 -5.49 4.50
C ILE A 26 -6.82 -6.73 3.89
N ASP A 27 -6.99 -7.79 4.67
CA ASP A 27 -7.61 -9.04 4.20
C ASP A 27 -9.03 -8.79 3.68
N LYS A 28 -9.83 -8.00 4.40
CA LYS A 28 -11.19 -7.65 3.98
C LYS A 28 -11.17 -6.87 2.66
N ILE A 29 -10.34 -5.84 2.53
CA ILE A 29 -10.24 -5.00 1.32
C ILE A 29 -9.80 -5.84 0.11
N ILE A 30 -8.75 -6.65 0.28
CA ILE A 30 -8.22 -7.50 -0.80
C ILE A 30 -9.26 -8.53 -1.24
N ALA A 31 -9.91 -9.21 -0.29
CA ALA A 31 -10.94 -10.22 -0.59
C ALA A 31 -12.11 -9.64 -1.40
N THR A 32 -12.41 -8.35 -1.21
CA THR A 32 -13.51 -7.70 -1.88
C THR A 32 -13.09 -6.95 -3.15
N ALA A 33 -11.78 -6.79 -3.43
CA ALA A 33 -11.22 -5.83 -4.40
C ALA A 33 -11.63 -6.11 -5.86
N ASN A 34 -11.92 -7.37 -6.15
CA ASN A 34 -12.36 -7.82 -7.46
C ASN A 34 -13.89 -7.77 -7.63
N THR A 35 -14.64 -7.24 -6.65
CA THR A 35 -16.10 -7.10 -6.74
C THR A 35 -16.44 -5.86 -7.59
N PRO A 36 -16.97 -6.03 -8.81
CA PRO A 36 -17.35 -4.89 -9.62
C PRO A 36 -18.59 -4.22 -9.01
N PHE A 37 -18.51 -2.92 -8.75
CA PHE A 37 -19.58 -2.11 -8.15
C PHE A 37 -20.06 -2.67 -6.79
N PRO A 38 -19.26 -2.54 -5.71
CA PRO A 38 -19.62 -3.07 -4.40
C PRO A 38 -20.92 -2.44 -3.89
N SER A 39 -21.79 -3.25 -3.30
CA SER A 39 -23.03 -2.77 -2.66
C SER A 39 -22.72 -1.80 -1.51
N SER A 40 -23.69 -0.95 -1.14
CA SER A 40 -23.53 -0.06 0.03
C SER A 40 -23.17 -0.84 1.29
N GLU A 41 -23.82 -1.99 1.50
CA GLU A 41 -23.55 -2.86 2.65
C GLU A 41 -22.09 -3.35 2.66
N LEU A 42 -21.57 -3.77 1.50
CA LEU A 42 -20.18 -4.22 1.40
C LEU A 42 -19.18 -3.07 1.61
N GLN A 43 -19.52 -1.87 1.12
CA GLN A 43 -18.72 -0.67 1.36
C GLN A 43 -18.70 -0.30 2.85
N ASP A 44 -19.85 -0.38 3.52
CA ASP A 44 -19.98 -0.11 4.96
C ASP A 44 -19.18 -1.13 5.78
N GLU A 45 -19.25 -2.42 5.43
CA GLU A 45 -18.45 -3.47 6.07
C GLU A 45 -16.94 -3.21 5.95
N VAL A 46 -16.46 -2.86 4.74
CA VAL A 46 -15.05 -2.51 4.53
C VAL A 46 -14.68 -1.26 5.33
N ASN A 47 -15.50 -0.22 5.29
CA ASN A 47 -15.27 1.02 6.04
C ASN A 47 -15.24 0.80 7.56
N TRP A 48 -16.02 -0.16 8.07
CA TRP A 48 -16.02 -0.54 9.48
C TRP A 48 -14.69 -1.15 9.93
N THR A 49 -13.95 -1.79 9.01
CA THR A 49 -12.59 -2.28 9.28
C THR A 49 -11.52 -1.21 9.14
N ILE A 50 -11.69 -0.26 8.21
CA ILE A 50 -10.72 0.83 7.95
C ILE A 50 -10.71 1.88 9.07
N THR A 51 -11.89 2.25 9.57
CA THR A 51 -12.05 3.39 10.49
C THR A 51 -11.28 3.21 11.81
N PRO A 52 -11.31 2.02 12.47
CA PRO A 52 -10.50 1.78 13.67
C PRO A 52 -9.00 1.91 13.42
N VAL A 53 -8.49 1.39 12.30
CA VAL A 53 -7.06 1.47 11.95
C VAL A 53 -6.64 2.93 11.80
N LYS A 54 -7.40 3.73 11.05
CA LYS A 54 -7.11 5.17 10.86
C LYS A 54 -7.15 5.94 12.18
N SER A 55 -8.13 5.63 13.03
CA SER A 55 -8.32 6.29 14.31
C SER A 55 -7.16 6.00 15.27
N LEU A 56 -6.79 4.71 15.40
CA LEU A 56 -5.71 4.29 16.27
C LEU A 56 -4.34 4.77 15.78
N LYS A 57 -4.10 4.72 14.46
CA LYS A 57 -2.89 5.28 13.83
C LYS A 57 -2.75 6.78 14.13
N ALA A 58 -3.84 7.54 14.12
CA ALA A 58 -3.82 8.96 14.47
C ALA A 58 -3.51 9.21 15.95
N VAL A 59 -4.05 8.39 16.86
CA VAL A 59 -3.77 8.47 18.31
C VAL A 59 -2.31 8.10 18.62
N ILE A 60 -1.76 7.07 17.99
CA ILE A 60 -0.36 6.68 18.19
C ILE A 60 0.58 7.78 17.66
N ALA A 61 0.22 8.41 16.54
CA ALA A 61 1.01 9.50 15.97
C ALA A 61 1.13 10.73 16.89
N THR A 62 0.19 10.95 17.83
CA THR A 62 0.29 12.09 18.77
C THR A 62 1.26 11.84 19.93
N HIS A 63 1.59 10.58 20.22
CA HIS A 63 2.43 10.21 21.36
C HIS A 63 3.85 9.78 20.96
N GLN A 64 4.08 9.52 19.67
CA GLN A 64 5.37 9.14 19.07
C GLN A 64 6.04 7.96 19.80
N PRO A 65 5.94 6.72 19.30
CA PRO A 65 6.58 5.59 19.95
C PRO A 65 8.10 5.80 20.04
N ASP A 66 8.67 5.52 21.21
CA ASP A 66 10.11 5.69 21.50
C ASP A 66 11.00 4.75 20.66
N SER A 67 10.42 3.68 20.10
CA SER A 67 11.12 2.67 19.31
C SER A 67 10.65 2.62 17.84
N PRO A 68 11.56 2.32 16.89
CA PRO A 68 11.18 2.13 15.51
C PRO A 68 10.29 0.89 15.36
N LEU A 69 9.26 1.01 14.51
CA LEU A 69 8.35 -0.11 14.23
C LEU A 69 9.11 -1.32 13.64
N PRO A 70 8.74 -2.56 14.01
CA PRO A 70 9.21 -3.74 13.32
C PRO A 70 8.99 -3.64 11.80
N LEU A 71 9.96 -4.08 11.00
CA LEU A 71 9.94 -3.92 9.55
C LEU A 71 8.64 -4.46 8.91
N ASP A 72 8.26 -5.69 9.26
CA ASP A 72 7.05 -6.32 8.73
C ASP A 72 5.78 -5.55 9.11
N PHE A 73 5.75 -4.95 10.30
CA PHE A 73 4.64 -4.09 10.70
C PHE A 73 4.61 -2.77 9.90
N ALA A 74 5.76 -2.14 9.69
CA ALA A 74 5.85 -0.96 8.84
C ALA A 74 5.40 -1.27 7.39
N ILE A 75 5.76 -2.43 6.85
CA ILE A 75 5.31 -2.90 5.52
C ILE A 75 3.79 -3.07 5.50
N LYS A 76 3.19 -3.73 6.50
CA LYS A 76 1.73 -3.90 6.60
C LYS A 76 1.00 -2.55 6.60
N LEU A 77 1.49 -1.56 7.36
CA LEU A 77 0.87 -0.24 7.40
C LEU A 77 0.93 0.48 6.04
N ARG A 78 2.01 0.29 5.27
CA ARG A 78 2.12 0.82 3.90
C ARG A 78 1.20 0.10 2.93
N ILE A 79 1.06 -1.23 3.06
CA ILE A 79 0.09 -1.99 2.29
C ILE A 79 -1.33 -1.52 2.61
N PHE A 80 -1.68 -1.36 3.89
CA PHE A 80 -2.96 -0.83 4.33
C PHE A 80 -3.29 0.52 3.68
N ASP A 81 -2.34 1.47 3.69
CA ASP A 81 -2.53 2.78 3.08
C ASP A 81 -2.80 2.65 1.56
N LEU A 82 -2.03 1.84 0.85
CA LEU A 82 -2.19 1.62 -0.59
C LEU A 82 -3.51 0.92 -0.96
N VAL A 83 -3.88 -0.15 -0.26
CA VAL A 83 -5.14 -0.85 -0.54
C VAL A 83 -6.34 0.04 -0.23
N CYS A 84 -6.27 0.91 0.79
CA CYS A 84 -7.32 1.90 1.06
C CYS A 84 -7.47 2.92 -0.07
N LEU A 85 -6.36 3.38 -0.65
CA LEU A 85 -6.37 4.31 -1.78
C LEU A 85 -6.95 3.65 -3.04
N LEU A 86 -6.57 2.40 -3.31
CA LEU A 86 -6.98 1.66 -4.50
C LEU A 86 -8.41 1.11 -4.43
N TRP A 87 -8.88 0.74 -3.24
CA TRP A 87 -10.18 0.09 -3.00
C TRP A 87 -11.31 0.76 -3.79
N ASN A 88 -11.54 2.05 -3.55
CA ASN A 88 -12.56 2.86 -4.20
C ASN A 88 -11.98 3.87 -5.19
N TYR A 89 -10.75 3.64 -5.69
CA TYR A 89 -10.20 4.50 -6.72
C TYR A 89 -11.10 4.41 -7.97
N PRO A 90 -11.63 5.54 -8.47
CA PRO A 90 -12.50 5.54 -9.63
C PRO A 90 -11.73 5.10 -10.86
N HIS A 91 -12.45 4.67 -11.89
CA HIS A 91 -11.81 4.43 -13.17
C HIS A 91 -11.21 5.76 -13.67
N PRO A 92 -9.97 5.77 -14.21
CA PRO A 92 -9.30 7.00 -14.63
C PRO A 92 -10.12 7.87 -15.59
N ASP A 93 -10.97 7.28 -16.44
CA ASP A 93 -11.89 7.99 -17.36
C ASP A 93 -13.15 8.58 -16.67
N THR A 94 -13.52 8.10 -15.48
CA THR A 94 -14.70 8.52 -14.71
C THR A 94 -14.40 9.58 -13.65
N THR A 95 -13.12 9.91 -13.45
CA THR A 95 -12.64 11.00 -12.58
C THR A 95 -13.41 12.31 -12.79
N ARG A 96 -13.96 12.52 -14.00
CA ARG A 96 -14.78 13.67 -14.41
C ARG A 96 -16.00 14.02 -13.55
N ARG A 97 -16.54 13.13 -12.69
CA ARG A 97 -17.86 13.38 -12.02
C ARG A 97 -17.91 13.30 -10.51
N ALA A 98 -16.91 12.71 -9.84
CA ALA A 98 -17.08 12.29 -8.44
C ALA A 98 -16.13 12.97 -7.42
N GLN A 99 -15.01 13.56 -7.84
CA GLN A 99 -13.96 13.93 -6.90
C GLN A 99 -13.74 15.44 -6.79
N GLY A 100 -14.17 15.99 -5.65
CA GLY A 100 -13.51 17.17 -5.09
C GLY A 100 -12.07 16.84 -4.64
N ASP A 101 -11.34 17.87 -4.21
CA ASP A 101 -9.90 17.97 -3.85
C ASP A 101 -9.25 16.89 -2.94
N LYS A 102 -9.90 15.77 -2.62
CA LYS A 102 -9.49 14.86 -1.53
C LYS A 102 -8.85 13.53 -1.95
N THR A 103 -8.88 13.13 -3.22
CA THR A 103 -8.25 11.86 -3.64
C THR A 103 -6.88 12.14 -4.25
N PRO A 104 -5.80 11.46 -3.82
CA PRO A 104 -4.48 11.59 -4.43
C PRO A 104 -4.48 11.15 -5.89
N TYR A 105 -3.59 11.71 -6.71
CA TYR A 105 -3.44 11.29 -8.11
C TYR A 105 -2.73 9.93 -8.19
N LEU A 106 -2.91 9.20 -9.30
CA LEU A 106 -2.26 7.90 -9.53
C LEU A 106 -0.74 7.97 -9.51
N LYS A 107 -0.14 9.10 -9.90
CA LYS A 107 1.31 9.30 -9.76
C LYS A 107 1.77 9.30 -8.30
N ASP A 108 0.96 9.85 -7.38
CA ASP A 108 1.26 9.91 -5.95
C ASP A 108 1.07 8.53 -5.29
N ILE A 109 0.09 7.76 -5.77
CA ILE A 109 -0.12 6.36 -5.37
C ILE A 109 1.03 5.49 -5.89
N GLY A 110 1.44 5.70 -7.15
CA GLY A 110 2.54 5.00 -7.78
C GLY A 110 3.89 5.25 -7.09
N ASP A 111 4.18 6.48 -6.68
CA ASP A 111 5.36 6.80 -5.88
C ASP A 111 5.35 6.08 -4.52
N GLN A 112 4.19 6.06 -3.84
CA GLN A 112 4.02 5.29 -2.61
C GLN A 112 4.22 3.77 -2.81
N PHE A 113 3.73 3.23 -3.93
CA PHE A 113 3.94 1.83 -4.30
C PHE A 113 5.42 1.52 -4.56
N LEU A 114 6.12 2.40 -5.29
CA LEU A 114 7.56 2.26 -5.50
C LEU A 114 8.32 2.35 -4.16
N GLY A 115 7.95 3.26 -3.28
CA GLY A 115 8.49 3.34 -1.92
C GLY A 115 8.27 2.07 -1.10
N LEU A 116 7.09 1.44 -1.20
CA LEU A 116 6.80 0.15 -0.56
C LEU A 116 7.76 -0.95 -1.04
N GLY A 117 8.00 -1.06 -2.35
CA GLY A 117 8.92 -2.08 -2.86
C GLY A 117 10.37 -1.87 -2.40
N SER A 118 10.82 -0.62 -2.24
CA SER A 118 12.12 -0.31 -1.63
C SER A 118 12.18 -0.74 -0.16
N LEU A 119 11.11 -0.52 0.60
CA LEU A 119 11.00 -0.95 1.99
C LEU A 119 10.97 -2.47 2.12
N ALA A 120 10.28 -3.15 1.20
CA ALA A 120 10.08 -4.59 1.17
C ALA A 120 11.03 -5.31 0.21
N VAL A 121 12.20 -4.74 -0.10
CA VAL A 121 13.07 -5.19 -1.21
C VAL A 121 13.53 -6.66 -1.08
N SER A 122 13.62 -7.19 0.14
CA SER A 122 13.96 -8.59 0.40
C SER A 122 12.79 -9.56 0.27
N LYS A 123 11.56 -9.04 0.13
CA LYS A 123 10.30 -9.79 0.14
C LYS A 123 9.53 -9.69 -1.18
N VAL A 124 9.93 -8.80 -2.09
CA VAL A 124 9.28 -8.61 -3.39
C VAL A 124 10.14 -9.12 -4.55
N SER A 125 9.48 -9.55 -5.63
CA SER A 125 10.15 -9.78 -6.90
C SER A 125 10.47 -8.44 -7.57
N GLU A 126 11.76 -8.14 -7.75
CA GLU A 126 12.22 -6.89 -8.37
C GLU A 126 11.63 -6.69 -9.77
N THR A 127 11.57 -7.74 -10.58
CA THR A 127 10.99 -7.69 -11.92
C THR A 127 9.51 -7.29 -11.87
N ARG A 128 8.70 -7.93 -11.01
CA ARG A 128 7.28 -7.60 -10.88
C ARG A 128 7.05 -6.21 -10.30
N TRP A 129 7.88 -5.82 -9.34
CA TRP A 129 7.82 -4.51 -8.71
C TRP A 129 8.08 -3.38 -9.72
N PHE A 130 9.14 -3.48 -10.52
CA PHE A 130 9.44 -2.47 -11.54
C PHE A 130 8.42 -2.47 -12.67
N ASP A 131 7.96 -3.64 -13.13
CA ASP A 131 6.91 -3.74 -14.14
C ASP A 131 5.62 -3.02 -13.69
N LEU A 132 5.15 -3.30 -12.46
CA LEU A 132 3.97 -2.64 -11.93
C LEU A 132 4.18 -1.14 -11.67
N GLY A 133 5.37 -0.74 -11.23
CA GLY A 133 5.74 0.67 -11.08
C GLY A 133 5.66 1.43 -12.42
N ALA A 134 6.13 0.81 -13.51
CA ALA A 134 6.03 1.39 -14.84
C ALA A 134 4.58 1.39 -15.37
N ARG A 135 3.76 0.39 -15.05
CA ARG A 135 2.32 0.44 -15.36
C ARG A 135 1.59 1.54 -14.58
N PHE A 136 1.97 1.82 -13.34
CA PHE A 136 1.47 3.00 -12.59
C PHE A 136 1.77 4.30 -13.35
N MET A 137 2.96 4.42 -13.95
CA MET A 137 3.31 5.57 -14.79
C MET A 137 2.38 5.72 -16.00
N ILE A 138 2.06 4.64 -16.69
CA ILE A 138 1.11 4.66 -17.81
C ILE A 138 -0.28 5.09 -17.34
N GLN A 139 -0.79 4.50 -16.26
CA GLN A 139 -2.12 4.83 -15.74
C GLN A 139 -2.20 6.27 -15.25
N ALA A 140 -1.12 6.78 -14.64
CA ALA A 140 -1.02 8.18 -14.24
C ALA A 140 -0.95 9.12 -15.45
N ALA A 141 -0.27 8.74 -16.53
CA ALA A 141 -0.23 9.53 -17.76
C ALA A 141 -1.62 9.58 -18.44
N LEU A 142 -2.33 8.45 -18.49
CA LEU A 142 -3.72 8.38 -18.96
C LEU A 142 -4.65 9.25 -18.10
N GLU A 143 -4.52 9.20 -16.78
CA GLU A 143 -5.26 10.07 -15.87
C GLU A 143 -4.98 11.56 -16.13
N GLU A 144 -3.72 11.95 -16.29
CA GLU A 144 -3.37 13.34 -16.61
C GLU A 144 -3.96 13.79 -17.96
N HIS A 145 -3.93 12.91 -18.98
CA HIS A 145 -4.53 13.16 -20.28
C HIS A 145 -6.06 13.34 -20.19
N PHE A 146 -6.77 12.42 -19.53
CA PHE A 146 -8.23 12.52 -19.35
C PHE A 146 -8.67 13.74 -18.54
N LEU A 147 -7.81 14.24 -17.66
CA LEU A 147 -8.06 15.42 -16.84
C LEU A 147 -7.65 16.73 -17.52
N GLU A 148 -7.04 16.68 -18.71
CA GLU A 148 -6.49 17.85 -19.42
C GLU A 148 -5.56 18.71 -18.52
N ILE A 149 -4.90 18.07 -17.54
CA ILE A 149 -3.99 18.73 -16.59
C ILE A 149 -2.56 18.75 -17.12
N THR A 150 -1.71 19.54 -16.46
CA THR A 150 -0.35 19.87 -16.90
C THR A 150 0.38 18.64 -17.46
N PRO A 151 0.84 18.70 -18.72
CA PRO A 151 1.50 17.57 -19.36
C PRO A 151 2.73 17.12 -18.56
N ARG A 152 2.92 15.79 -18.48
CA ARG A 152 4.13 15.11 -18.00
C ARG A 152 4.39 15.20 -16.49
N GLY A 153 3.39 15.51 -15.66
CA GLY A 153 3.52 15.42 -14.21
C GLY A 153 3.80 13.99 -13.75
N ALA A 154 3.13 13.01 -14.36
CA ALA A 154 3.33 11.59 -14.13
C ALA A 154 4.77 11.20 -14.47
N LEU A 155 5.19 11.42 -15.72
CA LEU A 155 6.57 11.14 -16.17
C LEU A 155 7.60 11.76 -15.22
N ARG A 156 7.45 13.03 -14.85
CA ARG A 156 8.38 13.69 -13.94
C ARG A 156 8.51 12.95 -12.60
N THR A 157 7.40 12.53 -12.00
CA THR A 157 7.42 11.77 -10.75
C THR A 157 8.23 10.48 -10.90
N PHE A 158 7.92 9.65 -11.91
CA PHE A 158 8.57 8.35 -12.11
C PHE A 158 10.03 8.44 -12.58
N TYR A 159 10.41 9.49 -13.30
CA TYR A 159 11.81 9.76 -13.65
C TYR A 159 12.63 10.28 -12.46
N SER A 160 12.00 10.96 -11.50
CA SER A 160 12.67 11.45 -10.30
C SER A 160 12.92 10.37 -9.24
N TRP A 161 12.14 9.28 -9.30
CA TRP A 161 12.26 8.16 -8.38
C TRP A 161 13.41 7.22 -8.76
N HIS A 162 14.17 6.78 -7.75
CA HIS A 162 15.31 5.88 -7.90
C HIS A 162 15.34 4.83 -6.78
N PRO A 163 15.53 3.53 -7.10
CA PRO A 163 15.76 2.51 -6.09
C PRO A 163 17.18 2.60 -5.53
N ASN A 164 17.40 2.00 -4.36
CA ASN A 164 18.74 1.90 -3.80
C ASN A 164 19.61 0.90 -4.59
N GLY A 165 20.79 1.33 -5.02
CA GLY A 165 21.84 0.50 -5.63
C GLY A 165 21.91 0.61 -7.16
N ASP A 166 23.12 0.78 -7.69
CA ASP A 166 23.39 1.09 -9.10
C ASP A 166 22.76 0.10 -10.09
N GLN A 167 22.83 -1.21 -9.79
CA GLN A 167 22.25 -2.24 -10.64
C GLN A 167 20.71 -2.10 -10.73
N ARG A 168 20.05 -1.74 -9.62
CA ARG A 168 18.61 -1.52 -9.61
C ARG A 168 18.23 -0.23 -10.31
N ILE A 169 19.05 0.81 -10.17
CA ILE A 169 18.87 2.07 -10.89
C ILE A 169 18.88 1.81 -12.40
N SER A 170 19.86 1.03 -12.88
CA SER A 170 19.93 0.64 -14.29
C SER A 170 18.69 -0.14 -14.73
N ARG A 171 18.30 -1.18 -13.99
CA ARG A 171 17.12 -2.01 -14.33
C ARG A 171 15.82 -1.23 -14.29
N TRP A 172 15.63 -0.36 -13.30
CA TRP A 172 14.48 0.54 -13.24
C TRP A 172 14.47 1.46 -14.46
N SER A 173 15.61 2.03 -14.85
CA SER A 173 15.72 2.84 -16.06
C SER A 173 15.29 2.06 -17.29
N ASP A 174 15.81 0.84 -17.49
CA ASP A 174 15.48 0.01 -18.65
C ASP A 174 13.97 -0.28 -18.74
N VAL A 175 13.35 -0.68 -17.62
CA VAL A 175 11.91 -0.94 -17.55
C VAL A 175 11.11 0.35 -17.76
N ARG A 176 11.48 1.44 -17.09
CA ARG A 176 10.78 2.73 -17.20
C ARG A 176 10.82 3.26 -18.63
N GLU A 177 11.98 3.26 -19.28
CA GLU A 177 12.10 3.72 -20.67
C GLU A 177 11.30 2.85 -21.64
N HIS A 178 11.25 1.53 -21.42
CA HIS A 178 10.45 0.63 -22.25
C HIS A 178 8.96 1.01 -22.25
N TYR A 179 8.39 1.28 -21.07
CA TYR A 179 6.99 1.70 -20.95
C TYR A 179 6.79 3.17 -21.38
N ALA A 180 7.74 4.06 -21.07
CA ALA A 180 7.65 5.47 -21.45
C ALA A 180 7.59 5.66 -22.97
N ALA A 181 8.20 4.75 -23.75
CA ALA A 181 8.18 4.77 -25.21
C ALA A 181 6.76 4.58 -25.81
N ASP A 182 5.83 4.00 -25.06
CA ASP A 182 4.43 3.85 -25.50
C ASP A 182 3.60 5.13 -25.25
N ILE A 183 4.06 6.04 -24.39
CA ILE A 183 3.33 7.26 -24.05
C ILE A 183 3.49 8.28 -25.19
N PRO A 184 2.39 8.82 -25.76
CA PRO A 184 2.48 9.81 -26.82
C PRO A 184 3.25 11.06 -26.41
N ASP A 185 4.11 11.55 -27.30
CA ASP A 185 4.91 12.75 -27.06
C ASP A 185 4.08 14.04 -27.05
N SER A 186 3.02 14.04 -27.87
CA SER A 186 2.10 15.16 -28.05
C SER A 186 0.78 14.90 -27.31
N PRO A 187 0.25 15.87 -26.56
CA PRO A 187 -1.09 15.76 -25.99
C PRO A 187 -2.18 15.70 -27.09
N ASP A 188 -1.91 16.22 -28.28
CA ASP A 188 -2.85 16.26 -29.41
C ASP A 188 -2.87 14.94 -30.24
N ASP A 189 -2.04 13.96 -29.89
CA ASP A 189 -2.01 12.65 -30.57
C ASP A 189 -3.11 11.72 -30.03
N GLU A 190 -4.36 12.07 -30.32
CA GLU A 190 -5.55 11.34 -29.88
C GLU A 190 -5.50 9.84 -30.24
N ALA A 191 -4.98 9.51 -31.43
CA ALA A 191 -4.85 8.12 -31.86
C ALA A 191 -3.82 7.35 -31.02
N GLY A 192 -2.70 7.99 -30.67
CA GLY A 192 -1.71 7.45 -29.74
C GLY A 192 -2.29 7.21 -28.34
N TRP A 193 -3.04 8.18 -27.81
CA TRP A 193 -3.68 8.07 -26.50
C TRP A 193 -4.77 6.98 -26.47
N GLU A 194 -5.58 6.87 -27.51
CA GLU A 194 -6.57 5.80 -27.66
C GLU A 194 -5.91 4.42 -27.73
N SER A 195 -4.82 4.28 -28.49
CA SER A 195 -4.03 3.05 -28.54
C SER A 195 -3.44 2.68 -27.18
N LEU A 196 -2.89 3.66 -26.44
CA LEU A 196 -2.35 3.46 -25.11
C LEU A 196 -3.44 3.01 -24.13
N TYR A 197 -4.60 3.66 -24.15
CA TYR A 197 -5.75 3.33 -23.30
C TYR A 197 -6.22 1.88 -23.52
N HIS A 198 -6.30 1.43 -24.77
CA HIS A 198 -6.68 0.06 -25.10
C HIS A 198 -5.58 -0.97 -24.77
N GLY A 199 -4.31 -0.61 -24.94
CA GLY A 199 -3.18 -1.47 -24.57
C GLY A 199 -3.05 -1.67 -23.06
N TYR A 200 -3.43 -0.67 -22.27
CA TYR A 200 -3.25 -0.63 -20.82
C TYR A 200 -4.58 -0.43 -20.07
N SER A 201 -5.42 -1.47 -20.08
CA SER A 201 -6.70 -1.44 -19.38
C SER A 201 -6.55 -1.32 -17.85
N TRP A 202 -7.37 -0.45 -17.24
CA TRP A 202 -7.39 -0.17 -15.80
C TRP A 202 -7.73 -1.40 -14.94
N ALA A 203 -8.76 -2.17 -15.31
CA ALA A 203 -9.23 -3.26 -14.46
C ALA A 203 -8.18 -4.38 -14.28
N PRO A 204 -7.52 -4.89 -15.34
CA PRO A 204 -6.40 -5.82 -15.19
C PRO A 204 -5.22 -5.23 -14.40
N PHE A 205 -4.91 -3.94 -14.61
CA PHE A 205 -3.87 -3.26 -13.85
C PHE A 205 -4.18 -3.27 -12.35
N LYS A 206 -5.37 -2.81 -11.95
CA LYS A 206 -5.82 -2.77 -10.56
C LYS A 206 -5.78 -4.15 -9.92
N ALA A 207 -6.29 -5.18 -10.61
CA ALA A 207 -6.25 -6.56 -10.13
C ALA A 207 -4.80 -7.03 -9.89
N THR A 208 -3.89 -6.76 -10.84
CA THR A 208 -2.48 -7.16 -10.71
C THR A 208 -1.77 -6.49 -9.54
N VAL A 209 -2.09 -5.22 -9.26
CA VAL A 209 -1.56 -4.50 -8.10
C VAL A 209 -2.09 -5.11 -6.80
N ILE A 210 -3.38 -5.42 -6.72
CA ILE A 210 -3.98 -6.06 -5.54
C ILE A 210 -3.37 -7.44 -5.30
N ASP A 211 -3.19 -8.25 -6.35
CA ASP A 211 -2.55 -9.57 -6.25
C ASP A 211 -1.10 -9.44 -5.76
N PHE A 212 -0.34 -8.46 -6.24
CA PHE A 212 1.01 -8.18 -5.74
C PHE A 212 1.00 -7.82 -4.25
N LEU A 213 0.08 -6.98 -3.80
CA LEU A 213 -0.03 -6.58 -2.39
C LEU A 213 -0.46 -7.76 -1.51
N PHE A 214 -1.36 -8.62 -2.01
CA PHE A 214 -1.75 -9.86 -1.34
C PHE A 214 -0.57 -10.81 -1.17
N GLU A 215 0.15 -11.09 -2.25
CA GLU A 215 1.33 -11.95 -2.20
C GLU A 215 2.37 -11.40 -1.21
N LEU A 216 2.64 -10.09 -1.25
CA LEU A 216 3.54 -9.46 -0.29
C LEU A 216 3.07 -9.69 1.15
N MET A 217 1.78 -9.48 1.45
CA MET A 217 1.21 -9.75 2.78
C MET A 217 1.48 -11.19 3.25
N THR A 218 1.42 -12.19 2.36
CA THR A 218 1.67 -13.59 2.73
C THR A 218 3.12 -13.89 3.12
N THR A 219 4.07 -13.00 2.80
CA THR A 219 5.50 -13.13 3.19
C THR A 219 5.83 -12.47 4.53
N LEU A 220 4.87 -11.78 5.14
CA LEU A 220 5.06 -11.04 6.38
C LEU A 220 4.72 -11.91 7.59
N ASP A 221 5.36 -11.61 8.71
CA ASP A 221 5.03 -12.25 9.97
C ASP A 221 3.55 -12.03 10.33
N PRO A 222 2.88 -13.02 10.95
CA PRO A 222 1.51 -12.86 11.45
C PRO A 222 1.38 -11.65 12.38
N PRO A 223 0.17 -11.16 12.66
CA PRO A 223 -0.02 -10.09 13.64
C PRO A 223 0.64 -10.42 14.99
N ILE A 224 1.19 -9.41 15.69
CA ILE A 224 1.90 -9.59 16.96
C ILE A 224 1.04 -10.35 17.99
N LEU A 225 -0.26 -10.08 18.06
CA LEU A 225 -1.19 -10.79 18.95
C LEU A 225 -1.24 -12.30 18.64
N VAL A 226 -1.34 -12.67 17.35
CA VAL A 226 -1.35 -14.07 16.92
C VAL A 226 0.00 -14.76 17.21
N GLN A 227 1.10 -14.04 17.02
CA GLN A 227 2.44 -14.51 17.38
C GLN A 227 2.56 -14.81 18.88
N LEU A 228 2.05 -13.91 19.72
CA LEU A 228 2.00 -14.11 21.17
C LEU A 228 1.14 -15.31 21.54
N GLU A 229 -0.07 -15.45 21.01
CA GLU A 229 -0.93 -16.62 21.26
C GLU A 229 -0.21 -17.94 20.96
N ARG A 230 0.53 -17.98 19.85
CA ARG A 230 1.33 -19.14 19.41
C ARG A 230 2.64 -19.33 20.18
N GLY A 231 2.98 -18.40 21.08
CA GLY A 231 4.19 -18.46 21.89
C GLY A 231 5.48 -18.23 21.09
N LYS A 232 5.43 -17.49 19.97
CA LYS A 232 6.61 -17.16 19.17
C LYS A 232 6.54 -15.69 18.75
N LEU A 233 7.14 -14.80 19.54
CA LEU A 233 7.19 -13.37 19.23
C LEU A 233 8.44 -13.04 18.40
N GLY A 234 8.26 -12.71 17.13
CA GLY A 234 9.33 -12.38 16.19
C GLY A 234 10.38 -13.51 16.10
N SER A 235 11.64 -13.16 16.41
CA SER A 235 12.75 -14.10 16.45
C SER A 235 12.95 -14.82 17.79
N LEU A 236 12.11 -14.55 18.80
CA LEU A 236 12.24 -15.18 20.10
C LEU A 236 11.86 -16.67 20.05
N THR A 237 12.58 -17.47 20.82
CA THR A 237 12.22 -18.88 21.04
C THR A 237 10.93 -18.99 21.87
N PRO A 238 10.26 -20.15 21.85
CA PRO A 238 9.08 -20.38 22.69
C PRO A 238 9.35 -20.20 24.19
N ALA A 239 10.55 -20.56 24.66
CA ALA A 239 10.93 -20.40 26.06
C ALA A 239 11.10 -18.91 26.44
N GLU A 240 11.72 -18.11 25.58
CA GLU A 240 11.88 -16.66 25.78
C GLU A 240 10.53 -15.94 25.71
N THR A 241 9.66 -16.35 24.79
CA THR A 241 8.29 -15.81 24.69
C THR A 241 7.46 -16.17 25.93
N GLN A 242 7.60 -17.38 26.49
CA GLN A 242 6.93 -17.79 27.73
C GLN A 242 7.44 -16.99 28.95
N GLN A 243 8.74 -16.74 29.04
CA GLN A 243 9.32 -15.87 30.07
C GLN A 243 8.82 -14.43 29.96
N LEU A 244 8.69 -13.89 28.74
CA LEU A 244 8.14 -12.56 28.51
C LEU A 244 6.67 -12.49 28.94
N LYS A 245 5.84 -13.47 28.54
CA LYS A 245 4.43 -13.58 28.97
C LYS A 245 4.29 -13.57 30.49
N GLN A 246 5.12 -14.34 31.19
CA GLN A 246 5.13 -14.39 32.66
C GLN A 246 5.53 -13.05 33.30
N ARG A 247 6.47 -12.30 32.69
CA ARG A 247 6.91 -10.99 33.18
C ARG A 247 5.86 -9.90 33.03
N ILE A 248 5.06 -9.92 31.94
CA ILE A 248 4.03 -8.91 31.66
C ILE A 248 2.64 -9.28 32.18
N GLY A 249 2.50 -10.41 32.89
CA GLY A 249 1.24 -10.84 33.48
C GLY A 249 0.21 -11.40 32.49
N TRP A 250 0.65 -11.77 31.29
CA TRP A 250 -0.19 -12.43 30.28
C TRP A 250 -0.34 -13.92 30.66
N ARG A 251 -1.55 -14.33 31.04
CA ARG A 251 -1.86 -15.73 31.41
C ARG A 251 -2.32 -16.54 30.22
#